data_AF-A0A1F4JJ54-F1
#
_entry.id   AF-A0A1F4JJ54-F1
#
_cell.length_a   1.000
_cell.length_b   1.000
_cell.length_c   1.000
_cell.angle_alpha   90.00
_cell.angle_beta   90.00
_cell.angle_gamma   90.00
#
_symmetry.space_group_name_H-M   'P 1'
#
loop_
_entity.id
_entity.type
_entity.pdbx_description
1 polymer ?
#
loop_
_entity_poly.entity_id
_entity_poly.type
_entity_poly.pdbx_seq_one_letter_code
_entity_poly.pdbx_strand_id
1 'polypeptide(L)'
;MRANTEATSRSSWQFWINAHVNFCPHDIAYFLAWHRGYLYYFEQTLRTVSGDSSLTLPYWDYYTYPTIPSEFTDPASNNPLYVTRNGTNVYNALDLSPFAPTVLNFQRGTTNAFETKIESAPHNPVHNLIGGVMATMQSPLDPIFFLHHGNIDRLMHAWALPDGKRIPYTANPYSPSTSSPYWAGNLTYAADLMLPRYRTYHPAWISVSYANNNKPTSLPPQTQANPIKLVQAQMAPILNRPPVGEFAPAPGRAIAANRRSLGGVRNVGLADNSVSARISLPAPASRALQDTLSVASSTARQAPAGAPQSVKIVLDNIVVTGVGGRGGYFYNIYLNLPESADSTSSRQQYFLGTLGPFEVSGAAHHGSATLEFPATEILANMQTTDFRQITVSLVRVNGENPPKGQTMRIGEIRVEISTDEPWDRSAPTPRPASACYC
;
A
#
# COMPACT_ATOMS: atom_id res chain seq x y z
N MET A 1 4.05 28.77 7.25
CA MET A 1 4.78 27.91 6.27
C MET A 1 4.49 28.29 4.82
N ARG A 2 3.24 28.27 4.32
CA ARG A 2 2.93 28.58 2.89
C ARG A 2 3.40 29.97 2.41
N ALA A 3 3.46 30.96 3.30
CA ALA A 3 3.94 32.30 2.97
C ALA A 3 5.47 32.37 2.70
N ASN A 4 6.24 31.37 3.16
CA ASN A 4 7.67 31.29 2.88
C ASN A 4 7.86 30.53 1.54
N THR A 5 8.37 31.23 0.53
CA THR A 5 8.57 30.73 -0.83
C THR A 5 9.94 30.07 -1.05
N GLU A 6 10.86 30.14 -0.08
CA GLU A 6 12.20 29.56 -0.18
C GLU A 6 12.13 28.03 -0.07
N ALA A 7 12.17 27.34 -1.20
CA ALA A 7 11.94 25.89 -1.30
C ALA A 7 12.97 25.01 -0.56
N THR A 8 14.13 25.58 -0.20
CA THR A 8 15.18 24.92 0.60
C THR A 8 15.05 25.19 2.10
N SER A 9 14.22 26.15 2.50
CA SER A 9 13.98 26.47 3.91
C SER A 9 13.03 25.46 4.53
N ARG A 10 13.43 24.81 5.64
CA ARG A 10 12.54 23.90 6.40
C ARG A 10 11.22 24.58 6.81
N SER A 11 11.23 25.90 6.99
CA SER A 11 10.04 26.68 7.35
C SER A 11 9.06 26.91 6.18
N SER A 12 9.44 26.56 4.94
CA SER A 12 8.54 26.61 3.79
C SER A 12 7.74 25.33 3.65
N TRP A 13 6.53 25.43 3.11
CA TRP A 13 5.73 24.25 2.78
C TRP A 13 6.38 23.43 1.65
N GLN A 14 7.01 24.11 0.70
CA GLN A 14 7.64 23.49 -0.46
C GLN A 14 8.81 22.57 -0.09
N PHE A 15 9.57 22.88 0.97
CA PHE A 15 10.61 21.99 1.47
C PHE A 15 10.06 20.60 1.81
N TRP A 16 8.91 20.54 2.48
CA TRP A 16 8.31 19.27 2.91
C TRP A 16 7.74 18.48 1.74
N ILE A 17 7.19 19.14 0.72
CA ILE A 17 6.81 18.50 -0.54
C ILE A 17 8.04 17.89 -1.22
N ASN A 18 9.12 18.67 -1.33
CA ASN A 18 10.37 18.23 -1.94
C ASN A 18 10.97 17.05 -1.16
N ALA A 19 10.91 17.07 0.17
CA ALA A 19 11.41 15.98 1.00
C ALA A 19 10.65 14.66 0.73
N HIS A 20 9.32 14.73 0.60
CA HIS A 20 8.50 13.57 0.24
C HIS A 20 8.79 13.07 -1.16
N VAL A 21 8.77 13.96 -2.16
CA VAL A 21 9.06 13.59 -3.55
C VAL A 21 10.44 12.94 -3.66
N ASN A 22 11.48 13.55 -3.09
CA ASN A 22 12.85 13.12 -3.35
C ASN A 22 13.33 11.93 -2.49
N PHE A 23 12.77 11.72 -1.30
CA PHE A 23 13.33 10.76 -0.34
C PHE A 23 12.35 9.73 0.19
N CYS A 24 11.05 9.82 -0.13
CA CYS A 24 10.09 8.89 0.43
C CYS A 24 10.21 7.47 -0.18
N PRO A 25 10.35 6.42 0.64
CA PRO A 25 10.48 5.04 0.19
C PRO A 25 9.11 4.38 -0.12
N HIS A 26 8.45 4.76 -1.21
CA HIS A 26 7.20 4.11 -1.63
C HIS A 26 7.43 2.70 -2.18
N ASP A 27 6.54 1.76 -1.84
CA ASP A 27 6.57 0.35 -2.26
C ASP A 27 7.85 -0.44 -1.88
N ILE A 28 8.74 0.17 -1.10
CA ILE A 28 9.96 -0.45 -0.57
C ILE A 28 9.95 -0.42 0.96
N ALA A 29 10.94 -1.08 1.55
CA ALA A 29 11.04 -1.20 3.00
C ALA A 29 11.13 0.18 3.69
N TYR A 30 10.63 0.23 4.93
CA TYR A 30 10.70 1.38 5.85
C TYR A 30 9.71 2.51 5.55
N PHE A 31 8.71 2.27 4.71
CA PHE A 31 7.62 3.21 4.40
C PHE A 31 7.02 3.84 5.67
N LEU A 32 6.62 3.03 6.65
CA LEU A 32 5.99 3.53 7.88
C LEU A 32 6.97 4.31 8.77
N ALA A 33 8.19 3.79 8.90
CA ALA A 33 9.25 4.41 9.69
C ALA A 33 9.64 5.79 9.14
N TRP A 34 9.79 5.89 7.82
CA TRP A 34 10.08 7.14 7.15
C TRP A 34 8.98 8.18 7.39
N HIS A 35 7.71 7.80 7.20
CA HIS A 35 6.61 8.73 7.41
C HIS A 35 6.49 9.21 8.85
N ARG A 36 6.70 8.35 9.87
CA ARG A 36 6.73 8.81 11.26
C ARG A 36 7.80 9.87 11.50
N GLY A 37 9.03 9.65 11.02
CA GLY A 37 10.09 10.64 11.18
C GLY A 37 9.87 11.92 10.37
N TYR A 38 9.25 11.79 9.20
CA TYR A 38 8.80 12.93 8.38
C TYR A 38 7.77 13.79 9.12
N LEU A 39 6.71 13.18 9.67
CA LEU A 39 5.69 13.86 10.46
C LEU A 39 6.28 14.48 11.73
N TYR A 40 7.20 13.79 12.40
CA TYR A 40 7.88 14.30 13.59
C TYR A 40 8.61 15.61 13.29
N TYR A 41 9.47 15.64 12.27
CA TYR A 41 10.20 16.88 11.95
C TYR A 41 9.29 17.97 11.39
N PHE A 42 8.25 17.60 10.64
CA PHE A 42 7.24 18.53 10.15
C PHE A 42 6.52 19.20 11.33
N GLU A 43 6.08 18.44 12.33
CA GLU A 43 5.45 18.95 13.56
C GLU A 43 6.39 19.87 14.34
N GLN A 44 7.66 19.49 14.56
CA GLN A 44 8.63 20.38 15.23
C GLN A 44 8.81 21.70 14.49
N THR A 45 8.77 21.65 13.17
CA THR A 45 8.86 22.84 12.32
C THR A 45 7.59 23.67 12.39
N LEU A 46 6.40 23.05 12.44
CA LEU A 46 5.14 23.77 12.67
C LEU A 46 5.15 24.51 14.00
N ARG A 47 5.61 23.87 15.09
CA ARG A 47 5.79 24.52 16.40
C ARG A 47 6.71 25.73 16.33
N THR A 48 7.84 25.57 15.62
CA THR A 48 8.82 26.65 15.45
C THR A 48 8.24 27.82 14.64
N VAL A 49 7.58 27.54 13.52
CA VAL A 49 7.02 28.56 12.61
C VAL A 49 5.79 29.26 13.20
N SER A 50 4.98 28.55 13.99
CA SER A 50 3.81 29.13 14.67
C SER A 50 4.17 29.89 15.95
N GLY A 51 5.32 29.59 16.57
CA GLY A 51 5.66 30.07 17.91
C GLY A 51 4.91 29.33 19.02
N ASP A 52 4.13 28.29 18.70
CA ASP A 52 3.38 27.49 19.67
C ASP A 52 4.07 26.13 19.87
N SER A 53 4.77 25.99 21.00
CA SER A 53 5.44 24.74 21.37
C SER A 53 4.48 23.61 21.75
N SER A 54 3.21 23.92 22.01
CA SER A 54 2.17 22.95 22.39
C SER A 54 1.42 22.39 21.18
N LEU A 55 1.58 22.99 20.00
CA LEU A 55 0.94 22.55 18.77
C LEU A 55 1.24 21.07 18.52
N THR A 56 0.19 20.29 18.33
CA THR A 56 0.27 18.87 17.96
C THR A 56 -0.47 18.65 16.65
N LEU A 57 0.12 17.88 15.75
CA LEU A 57 -0.49 17.57 14.46
C LEU A 57 -1.70 16.63 14.68
N PRO A 58 -2.90 16.98 14.17
CA PRO A 58 -4.05 16.09 14.26
C PRO A 58 -3.89 14.88 13.32
N TYR A 59 -4.70 13.85 13.56
CA TYR A 59 -4.85 12.70 12.67
C TYR A 59 -6.31 12.58 12.22
N TRP A 60 -6.53 12.07 11.01
CA TRP A 60 -7.86 11.82 10.50
C TRP A 60 -8.30 10.37 10.75
N ASP A 61 -9.10 10.15 11.79
CA ASP A 61 -9.59 8.81 12.16
C ASP A 61 -10.71 8.31 11.23
N TYR A 62 -10.36 7.96 10.00
CA TYR A 62 -11.31 7.49 8.99
C TYR A 62 -11.99 6.14 9.30
N TYR A 63 -11.58 5.43 10.36
CA TYR A 63 -12.33 4.28 10.89
C TYR A 63 -13.47 4.67 11.83
N THR A 64 -13.53 5.94 12.24
CA THR A 64 -14.65 6.54 12.97
C THR A 64 -15.42 7.51 12.07
N TYR A 65 -14.70 8.38 11.35
CA TYR A 65 -15.26 9.43 10.49
C TYR A 65 -14.63 9.36 9.09
N PRO A 66 -15.21 8.58 8.16
CA PRO A 66 -14.62 8.38 6.83
C PRO A 66 -14.70 9.61 5.91
N THR A 67 -15.34 10.69 6.34
CA THR A 67 -15.34 11.98 5.62
C THR A 67 -14.26 12.89 6.20
N ILE A 68 -13.56 13.62 5.32
CA ILE A 68 -12.57 14.64 5.68
C ILE A 68 -13.19 15.68 6.65
N PRO A 69 -12.43 16.20 7.63
CA PRO A 69 -12.91 17.27 8.51
C PRO A 69 -13.30 18.54 7.74
N SER A 70 -14.37 19.23 8.18
CA SER A 70 -14.95 20.37 7.47
C SER A 70 -13.98 21.52 7.22
N GLU A 71 -12.99 21.69 8.09
CA GLU A 71 -11.92 22.69 8.03
C GLU A 71 -11.11 22.60 6.73
N PHE A 72 -11.06 21.43 6.11
CA PHE A 72 -10.36 21.20 4.84
C PHE A 72 -11.26 21.41 3.63
N THR A 73 -12.58 21.47 3.81
CA THR A 73 -13.58 21.53 2.72
C THR A 73 -14.16 22.91 2.48
N ASP A 74 -13.92 23.87 3.38
CA ASP A 74 -14.40 25.25 3.26
C ASP A 74 -13.59 26.04 2.20
N PRO A 75 -14.20 26.46 1.07
CA PRO A 75 -13.53 27.19 0.00
C PRO A 75 -13.33 28.69 0.28
N ALA A 76 -13.58 29.16 1.51
CA ALA A 76 -13.33 30.55 1.90
C ALA A 76 -11.94 31.04 1.44
N SER A 77 -11.87 32.27 0.93
CA SER A 77 -10.73 32.79 0.15
C SER A 77 -9.37 32.75 0.85
N ASN A 78 -9.34 32.60 2.17
CA ASN A 78 -8.13 32.61 2.99
C ASN A 78 -7.91 31.30 3.76
N ASN A 79 -8.63 30.22 3.45
CA ASN A 79 -8.43 28.94 4.13
C ASN A 79 -7.14 28.24 3.63
N PRO A 80 -6.05 28.16 4.44
CA PRO A 80 -4.80 27.55 3.99
C PRO A 80 -4.85 26.01 3.94
N LEU A 81 -5.94 25.41 4.45
CA LEU A 81 -6.19 23.96 4.49
C LEU A 81 -7.01 23.47 3.29
N TYR A 82 -7.67 24.39 2.59
CA TYR A 82 -8.51 24.07 1.44
C TYR A 82 -7.69 23.83 0.18
N VAL A 83 -8.01 22.72 -0.48
CA VAL A 83 -7.55 22.38 -1.84
C VAL A 83 -8.73 21.71 -2.53
N THR A 84 -8.90 21.96 -3.83
CA THR A 84 -9.91 21.26 -4.64
C THR A 84 -9.57 19.76 -4.70
N ARG A 85 -10.51 18.91 -4.27
CA ARG A 85 -10.38 17.44 -4.24
C ARG A 85 -11.43 16.79 -5.12
N ASN A 86 -11.18 15.55 -5.51
CA ASN A 86 -12.15 14.77 -6.28
C ASN A 86 -13.13 14.02 -5.38
N GLY A 87 -12.72 13.68 -4.16
CA GLY A 87 -13.58 13.11 -3.12
C GLY A 87 -13.22 13.64 -1.74
N THR A 88 -14.16 13.52 -0.82
CA THR A 88 -14.00 13.86 0.60
C THR A 88 -14.31 12.67 1.51
N ASN A 89 -14.98 11.64 1.01
CA ASN A 89 -15.24 10.41 1.74
C ASN A 89 -14.37 9.24 1.25
N VAL A 90 -13.78 8.51 2.19
CA VAL A 90 -12.86 7.37 1.93
C VAL A 90 -13.36 6.05 2.50
N TYR A 91 -14.66 5.92 2.80
CA TYR A 91 -15.23 4.69 3.34
C TYR A 91 -14.86 3.45 2.49
N ASN A 92 -14.91 3.60 1.16
CA ASN A 92 -14.61 2.53 0.21
C ASN A 92 -13.12 2.14 0.14
N ALA A 93 -12.22 2.87 0.81
CA ALA A 93 -10.79 2.57 0.92
C ALA A 93 -10.45 1.72 2.16
N LEU A 94 -11.37 1.60 3.12
CA LEU A 94 -11.08 1.01 4.43
C LEU A 94 -10.93 -0.52 4.35
N ASP A 95 -9.94 -1.06 5.06
CA ASP A 95 -9.69 -2.50 5.16
C ASP A 95 -9.22 -2.89 6.56
N LEU A 96 -9.87 -3.89 7.15
CA LEU A 96 -9.51 -4.44 8.46
C LEU A 96 -8.42 -5.52 8.38
N SER A 97 -8.07 -6.00 7.19
CA SER A 97 -7.07 -7.06 7.01
C SER A 97 -5.69 -6.79 7.61
N PRO A 98 -5.16 -5.54 7.67
CA PRO A 98 -3.91 -5.25 8.35
C PRO A 98 -3.94 -5.55 9.86
N PHE A 99 -5.13 -5.59 10.47
CA PHE A 99 -5.31 -5.81 11.91
C PHE A 99 -5.73 -7.25 12.24
N ALA A 100 -5.77 -8.15 11.24
CA ALA A 100 -6.13 -9.54 11.45
C ALA A 100 -5.12 -10.26 12.38
N PRO A 101 -5.56 -11.26 13.18
CA PRO A 101 -4.67 -11.98 14.09
C PRO A 101 -3.45 -12.64 13.43
N THR A 102 -3.56 -13.00 12.15
CA THR A 102 -2.51 -13.63 11.34
C THR A 102 -1.40 -12.66 10.91
N VAL A 103 -1.62 -11.34 10.99
CA VAL A 103 -0.60 -10.33 10.71
C VAL A 103 0.33 -10.25 11.91
N LEU A 104 1.45 -10.98 11.82
CA LEU A 104 2.42 -11.19 12.90
C LEU A 104 3.78 -10.57 12.63
N ASN A 105 4.09 -10.27 11.37
CA ASN A 105 5.35 -9.65 11.01
C ASN A 105 5.11 -8.17 10.71
N PHE A 106 6.09 -7.32 11.01
CA PHE A 106 6.05 -5.93 10.62
C PHE A 106 6.70 -5.70 9.25
N GLN A 107 7.88 -6.30 9.05
CA GLN A 107 8.82 -6.04 7.97
C GLN A 107 8.29 -6.44 6.58
N ARG A 108 8.27 -5.50 5.62
CA ARG A 108 8.04 -5.81 4.21
C ARG A 108 9.03 -6.88 3.72
N GLY A 109 8.54 -7.77 2.87
CA GLY A 109 9.31 -8.91 2.39
C GLY A 109 9.23 -10.14 3.30
N THR A 110 8.45 -10.09 4.38
CA THR A 110 8.03 -11.29 5.13
C THR A 110 6.56 -11.60 4.87
N THR A 111 6.12 -12.83 5.12
CA THR A 111 4.71 -13.23 4.98
C THR A 111 3.84 -12.50 5.99
N ASN A 112 2.61 -12.15 5.62
CA ASN A 112 1.65 -11.45 6.50
C ASN A 112 2.25 -10.22 7.21
N ALA A 113 3.01 -9.40 6.48
CA ALA A 113 3.65 -8.19 6.99
C ALA A 113 2.65 -7.02 7.13
N PHE A 114 2.66 -6.35 8.29
CA PHE A 114 1.84 -5.19 8.57
C PHE A 114 2.16 -4.01 7.64
N GLU A 115 3.45 -3.68 7.45
CA GLU A 115 3.87 -2.56 6.60
C GLU A 115 3.30 -2.67 5.18
N THR A 116 3.44 -3.85 4.55
CA THR A 116 2.90 -4.08 3.20
C THR A 116 1.38 -4.00 3.16
N LYS A 117 0.70 -4.58 4.16
CA LYS A 117 -0.77 -4.60 4.20
C LYS A 117 -1.35 -3.20 4.37
N ILE A 118 -0.86 -2.43 5.34
CA ILE A 118 -1.38 -1.09 5.62
C ILE A 118 -1.10 -0.08 4.48
N GLU A 119 0.05 -0.22 3.81
CA GLU A 119 0.38 0.59 2.62
C GLU A 119 -0.55 0.24 1.44
N SER A 120 -0.79 -1.05 1.21
CA SER A 120 -1.70 -1.52 0.14
C SER A 120 -3.14 -1.09 0.37
N ALA A 121 -3.65 -1.25 1.61
CA ALA A 121 -4.95 -0.78 2.04
C ALA A 121 -4.97 -0.56 3.56
N PRO A 122 -5.39 0.62 4.07
CA PRO A 122 -6.14 1.65 3.34
C PRO A 122 -5.28 2.79 2.73
N HIS A 123 -3.97 2.84 2.97
CA HIS A 123 -3.14 4.01 2.58
C HIS A 123 -3.27 4.40 1.09
N ASN A 124 -2.87 3.51 0.17
CA ASN A 124 -2.93 3.80 -1.27
C ASN A 124 -4.37 4.14 -1.73
N PRO A 125 -5.41 3.36 -1.36
CA PRO A 125 -6.80 3.69 -1.62
C PRO A 125 -7.26 5.07 -1.13
N VAL A 126 -6.84 5.53 0.05
CA VAL A 126 -7.22 6.87 0.55
C VAL A 126 -6.65 7.96 -0.37
N HIS A 127 -5.38 7.87 -0.73
CA HIS A 127 -4.75 8.76 -1.72
C HIS A 127 -5.53 8.80 -3.04
N ASN A 128 -5.89 7.62 -3.53
CA ASN A 128 -6.66 7.45 -4.77
C ASN A 128 -8.08 8.00 -4.70
N LEU A 129 -8.81 7.80 -3.59
CA LEU A 129 -10.20 8.23 -3.46
C LEU A 129 -10.35 9.73 -3.25
N ILE A 130 -9.41 10.36 -2.52
CA ILE A 130 -9.38 11.83 -2.42
C ILE A 130 -9.06 12.46 -3.79
N GLY A 131 -8.13 11.86 -4.53
CA GLY A 131 -7.80 12.31 -5.88
C GLY A 131 -7.13 13.68 -5.93
N GLY A 132 -7.09 14.29 -7.11
CA GLY A 132 -6.30 15.51 -7.33
C GLY A 132 -4.82 15.27 -7.00
N VAL A 133 -4.19 16.19 -6.29
CA VAL A 133 -2.77 16.06 -5.91
C VAL A 133 -2.52 14.90 -4.94
N MET A 134 -3.52 14.48 -4.14
CA MET A 134 -3.41 13.31 -3.25
C MET A 134 -3.16 12.01 -4.03
N ALA A 135 -3.58 11.92 -5.30
CA ALA A 135 -3.31 10.76 -6.16
C ALA A 135 -1.91 10.78 -6.81
N THR A 136 -0.99 11.62 -6.32
CA THR A 136 0.36 11.78 -6.90
C THR A 136 1.44 11.80 -5.83
N MET A 137 2.70 11.71 -6.25
CA MET A 137 3.87 11.90 -5.39
C MET A 137 3.98 13.30 -4.77
N GLN A 138 3.26 14.29 -5.29
CA GLN A 138 3.17 15.63 -4.72
C GLN A 138 2.01 15.76 -3.72
N SER A 139 1.47 14.65 -3.23
CA SER A 139 0.34 14.62 -2.28
C SER A 139 0.47 15.53 -1.05
N PRO A 140 1.66 15.83 -0.48
CA PRO A 140 1.79 16.82 0.60
C PRO A 140 1.42 18.26 0.20
N LEU A 141 1.19 18.57 -1.09
CA LEU A 141 0.59 19.84 -1.50
C LEU A 141 -0.79 20.05 -0.87
N ASP A 142 -1.52 18.95 -0.65
CA ASP A 142 -2.78 18.94 0.07
C ASP A 142 -2.55 18.75 1.57
N PRO A 143 -2.95 19.71 2.43
CA PRO A 143 -2.77 19.61 3.88
C PRO A 143 -3.40 18.38 4.52
N ILE A 144 -4.42 17.76 3.90
CA ILE A 144 -5.02 16.53 4.43
C ILE A 144 -4.03 15.35 4.43
N PHE A 145 -2.99 15.40 3.59
CA PHE A 145 -1.89 14.44 3.58
C PHE A 145 -1.35 14.18 4.98
N PHE A 146 -1.10 15.24 5.73
CA PHE A 146 -0.48 15.16 7.05
C PHE A 146 -1.40 14.51 8.08
N LEU A 147 -2.71 14.70 7.97
CA LEU A 147 -3.70 14.04 8.85
C LEU A 147 -3.94 12.59 8.43
N HIS A 148 -3.93 12.30 7.12
CA HIS A 148 -3.99 10.93 6.61
C HIS A 148 -2.79 10.12 7.12
N HIS A 149 -1.58 10.63 6.95
CA HIS A 149 -0.35 9.99 7.42
C HIS A 149 -0.24 9.99 8.94
N GLY A 150 -0.76 11.02 9.63
CA GLY A 150 -0.92 11.01 11.08
C GLY A 150 -1.78 9.84 11.56
N ASN A 151 -2.83 9.46 10.81
CA ASN A 151 -3.63 8.29 11.14
C ASN A 151 -2.94 6.96 10.75
N ILE A 152 -2.21 6.91 9.63
CA ILE A 152 -1.38 5.73 9.30
C ILE A 152 -0.36 5.46 10.41
N ASP A 153 0.28 6.52 10.90
CA ASP A 153 1.24 6.46 11.99
C ASP A 153 0.59 6.04 13.33
N ARG A 154 -0.60 6.59 13.64
CA ARG A 154 -1.43 6.15 14.77
C ARG A 154 -1.80 4.67 14.67
N LEU A 155 -2.20 4.19 13.49
CA LEU A 155 -2.58 2.80 13.28
C LEU A 155 -1.39 1.85 13.43
N MET A 156 -0.20 2.27 12.98
CA MET A 156 1.05 1.58 13.29
C MET A 156 1.27 1.49 14.81
N HIS A 157 1.09 2.60 15.53
CA HIS A 157 1.21 2.60 16.98
C HIS A 157 0.20 1.67 17.65
N ALA A 158 -1.09 1.76 17.31
CA ALA A 158 -2.14 0.90 17.85
C ALA A 158 -1.89 -0.60 17.55
N TRP A 159 -1.35 -0.91 16.36
CA TRP A 159 -0.92 -2.27 16.02
C TRP A 159 0.24 -2.74 16.89
N ALA A 160 1.20 -1.86 17.17
CA ALA A 160 2.34 -2.13 18.03
C ALA A 160 1.99 -2.30 19.53
N LEU A 161 0.87 -1.76 19.99
CA LEU A 161 0.41 -1.88 21.39
C LEU A 161 -0.31 -3.24 21.67
N PRO A 162 -0.56 -3.55 22.95
CA PRO A 162 -0.44 -4.83 23.69
C PRO A 162 0.38 -6.03 23.19
N ASP A 163 0.60 -6.22 21.88
CA ASP A 163 1.19 -7.46 21.35
C ASP A 163 2.43 -7.26 20.46
N GLY A 164 2.76 -5.99 20.10
CA GLY A 164 3.78 -5.51 19.14
C GLY A 164 4.53 -6.55 18.34
N LYS A 165 3.76 -7.36 17.60
CA LYS A 165 4.18 -8.65 17.09
C LYS A 165 5.45 -8.48 16.28
N ARG A 166 6.57 -8.91 16.89
CA ARG A 166 7.91 -8.93 16.29
C ARG A 166 8.46 -7.56 15.83
N ILE A 167 7.93 -6.42 16.31
CA ILE A 167 8.72 -5.17 16.26
C ILE A 167 9.77 -5.27 17.37
N PRO A 168 11.07 -5.22 17.06
CA PRO A 168 12.09 -5.24 18.11
C PRO A 168 11.96 -4.00 18.99
N TYR A 169 11.77 -4.21 20.29
CA TYR A 169 11.79 -3.13 21.28
C TYR A 169 13.18 -2.51 21.38
N THR A 170 14.25 -3.33 21.44
CA THR A 170 15.63 -2.86 21.71
C THR A 170 16.74 -3.81 21.26
N ALA A 171 16.55 -4.73 20.30
CA ALA A 171 17.71 -5.43 19.75
C ALA A 171 18.64 -4.37 19.15
N ASN A 172 19.82 -4.18 19.76
CA ASN A 172 20.74 -3.11 19.40
C ASN A 172 20.92 -3.14 17.87
N PRO A 173 20.44 -2.12 17.13
CA PRO A 173 20.56 -2.12 15.67
C PRO A 173 22.01 -2.13 15.21
N TYR A 174 22.95 -1.88 16.12
CA TYR A 174 24.39 -1.91 15.90
C TYR A 174 25.06 -3.20 16.39
N SER A 175 24.30 -4.23 16.77
CA SER A 175 24.86 -5.51 17.21
C SER A 175 25.57 -6.24 16.05
N PRO A 176 26.85 -6.59 16.17
CA PRO A 176 27.56 -7.32 15.11
C PRO A 176 27.08 -8.78 14.96
N SER A 177 26.34 -9.33 15.93
CA SER A 177 25.83 -10.71 15.91
C SER A 177 24.31 -10.82 15.76
N THR A 178 23.56 -9.74 15.99
CA THR A 178 22.09 -9.75 15.99
C THR A 178 21.46 -8.50 15.38
N SER A 179 22.21 -7.66 14.66
CA SER A 179 21.63 -6.54 13.89
C SER A 179 20.84 -7.07 12.70
N SER A 180 19.67 -6.50 12.46
CA SER A 180 19.00 -6.63 11.17
C SER A 180 19.14 -5.32 10.41
N PRO A 181 19.57 -5.38 9.13
CA PRO A 181 19.69 -4.19 8.29
C PRO A 181 18.33 -3.52 8.04
N TYR A 182 17.22 -4.20 8.36
CA TYR A 182 15.88 -3.64 8.32
C TYR A 182 15.61 -2.59 9.42
N TRP A 183 16.23 -2.73 10.58
CA TRP A 183 15.98 -1.84 11.72
C TRP A 183 17.08 -0.78 11.90
N ALA A 184 18.30 -1.07 11.44
CA ALA A 184 19.48 -0.21 11.56
C ALA A 184 19.53 0.91 10.51
N GLY A 185 20.59 1.71 10.48
CA GLY A 185 20.79 2.77 9.47
C GLY A 185 19.93 4.02 9.66
N ASN A 186 19.91 4.89 8.65
CA ASN A 186 19.28 6.21 8.72
C ASN A 186 18.18 6.36 7.64
N LEU A 187 17.14 7.11 8.01
CA LEU A 187 16.13 7.68 7.11
C LEU A 187 16.60 9.08 6.71
N THR A 188 16.49 9.42 5.44
CA THR A 188 16.92 10.71 4.90
C THR A 188 15.71 11.55 4.53
N TYR A 189 15.74 12.84 4.86
CA TYR A 189 14.70 13.82 4.52
C TYR A 189 15.28 15.03 3.77
N ALA A 190 16.56 15.29 3.96
CA ALA A 190 17.40 16.21 3.18
C ALA A 190 18.87 15.81 3.39
N ALA A 191 19.80 16.42 2.63
CA ALA A 191 21.23 16.13 2.72
C ALA A 191 21.78 16.25 4.17
N ASP A 192 21.22 17.17 4.96
CA ASP A 192 21.62 17.45 6.34
C ASP A 192 20.52 17.08 7.37
N LEU A 193 19.47 16.37 6.94
CA LEU A 193 18.35 15.98 7.81
C LEU A 193 18.13 14.47 7.72
N MET A 194 18.54 13.76 8.77
CA MET A 194 18.43 12.31 8.87
C MET A 194 17.94 11.90 10.26
N LEU A 195 17.26 10.75 10.34
CA LEU A 195 16.85 10.14 11.61
C LEU A 195 17.22 8.66 11.62
N PRO A 196 17.88 8.14 12.67
CA PRO A 196 18.14 6.71 12.74
C PRO A 196 16.85 5.89 12.73
N ARG A 197 16.77 4.89 11.84
CA ARG A 197 15.56 4.09 11.58
C ARG A 197 14.96 3.53 12.86
N TYR A 198 15.78 2.93 13.72
CA TYR A 198 15.32 2.33 14.96
C TYR A 198 14.50 3.31 15.81
N ARG A 199 14.85 4.60 15.87
CA ARG A 199 14.14 5.62 16.67
C ARG A 199 12.67 5.83 16.27
N THR A 200 12.30 5.41 15.06
CA THR A 200 10.94 5.59 14.53
C THR A 200 10.03 4.39 14.81
N TYR A 201 10.53 3.22 15.17
CA TYR A 201 9.64 2.08 15.43
C TYR A 201 8.97 2.14 16.80
N HIS A 202 9.62 2.80 17.76
CA HIS A 202 9.07 3.04 19.10
C HIS A 202 8.75 4.53 19.28
N PRO A 203 7.47 4.94 19.36
CA PRO A 203 7.10 6.37 19.32
C PRO A 203 7.60 7.16 20.53
N ALA A 204 7.82 6.52 21.69
CA ALA A 204 8.40 7.18 22.85
C ALA A 204 9.83 7.70 22.60
N TRP A 205 10.59 7.14 21.65
CA TRP A 205 11.95 7.60 21.33
C TRP A 205 11.98 8.96 20.62
N ILE A 206 10.86 9.38 20.07
CA ILE A 206 10.67 10.70 19.46
C ILE A 206 9.48 11.45 20.09
N SER A 207 9.04 11.00 21.28
CA SER A 207 8.00 11.62 22.09
C SER A 207 6.66 11.87 21.37
N VAL A 208 6.25 10.94 20.49
CA VAL A 208 4.95 10.97 19.82
C VAL A 208 3.92 10.17 20.61
N SER A 209 2.69 10.69 20.72
CA SER A 209 1.55 10.01 21.35
C SER A 209 0.24 10.37 20.65
N TYR A 210 -0.83 9.61 20.87
CA TYR A 210 -2.13 9.85 20.24
C TYR A 210 -3.26 9.77 21.26
N ALA A 211 -4.32 10.54 21.01
CA ALA A 211 -5.51 10.53 21.84
C ALA A 211 -6.28 9.19 21.80
N ASN A 212 -6.16 8.43 20.71
CA ASN A 212 -6.80 7.12 20.56
C ASN A 212 -5.78 6.06 20.10
N ASN A 213 -5.54 5.09 20.98
CA ASN A 213 -4.59 4.00 20.76
C ASN A 213 -5.26 2.67 20.37
N ASN A 214 -6.57 2.69 20.09
CA ASN A 214 -7.31 1.48 19.72
C ASN A 214 -7.07 1.11 18.25
N LYS A 215 -6.91 -0.20 18.02
CA LYS A 215 -7.00 -0.80 16.69
C LYS A 215 -8.47 -0.82 16.25
N PRO A 216 -8.77 -0.58 14.96
CA PRO A 216 -10.13 -0.78 14.47
C PRO A 216 -10.50 -2.26 14.48
N THR A 217 -11.73 -2.56 14.91
CA THR A 217 -12.30 -3.92 14.95
C THR A 217 -13.51 -4.07 14.04
N SER A 218 -14.02 -2.95 13.51
CA SER A 218 -15.15 -2.88 12.59
C SER A 218 -14.99 -1.67 11.67
N LEU A 219 -15.71 -1.68 10.55
CA LEU A 219 -15.84 -0.50 9.69
C LEU A 219 -16.85 0.47 10.32
N PRO A 220 -16.71 1.79 10.09
CA PRO A 220 -17.67 2.77 10.60
C PRO A 220 -19.07 2.52 10.01
N PRO A 221 -20.15 2.93 10.68
CA PRO A 221 -21.48 2.89 10.10
C PRO A 221 -21.53 3.72 8.81
N GLN A 222 -22.06 3.14 7.74
CA GLN A 222 -22.24 3.86 6.48
C GLN A 222 -23.45 4.79 6.62
N THR A 223 -23.23 6.07 6.91
CA THR A 223 -24.30 7.08 6.88
C THR A 223 -24.67 7.35 5.42
N GLN A 224 -25.93 7.10 5.05
CA GLN A 224 -26.47 7.43 3.72
C GLN A 224 -26.45 8.96 3.53
N ALA A 225 -25.39 9.49 2.95
CA ALA A 225 -25.34 10.90 2.53
C ALA A 225 -25.98 11.05 1.13
N ASN A 226 -27.31 10.96 1.05
CA ASN A 226 -28.20 11.75 0.17
C ASN A 226 -29.64 11.18 0.16
N PRO A 227 -30.70 12.01 0.27
CA PRO A 227 -32.07 11.55 0.19
C PRO A 227 -32.45 11.22 -1.27
N ILE A 228 -33.00 10.02 -1.47
CA ILE A 228 -33.64 9.53 -2.70
C ILE A 228 -32.70 9.38 -3.93
N LYS A 229 -31.85 8.37 -3.86
CA LYS A 229 -31.91 7.30 -4.86
C LYS A 229 -32.20 6.02 -4.09
N LEU A 230 -33.24 5.28 -4.50
CA LEU A 230 -33.47 3.91 -4.06
C LEU A 230 -32.19 3.11 -4.31
N VAL A 231 -31.33 3.02 -3.30
CA VAL A 231 -30.27 2.02 -3.27
C VAL A 231 -31.02 0.74 -2.95
N GLN A 232 -31.38 -0.01 -4.00
CA GLN A 232 -31.42 -1.46 -3.93
C GLN A 232 -30.29 -1.86 -3.00
N ALA A 233 -30.64 -2.40 -1.84
CA ALA A 233 -29.69 -2.82 -0.83
C ALA A 233 -28.49 -3.50 -1.49
N GLN A 234 -27.37 -2.78 -1.63
CA GLN A 234 -26.10 -3.41 -1.92
C GLN A 234 -25.52 -3.95 -0.61
N MET A 235 -26.35 -4.76 0.06
CA MET A 235 -25.89 -6.00 0.65
C MET A 235 -26.05 -7.12 -0.39
N ALA A 236 -25.54 -6.89 -1.59
CA ALA A 236 -25.07 -8.00 -2.39
C ALA A 236 -23.54 -7.91 -2.27
N PRO A 237 -22.88 -8.85 -1.56
CA PRO A 237 -21.45 -9.00 -1.74
C PRO A 237 -21.22 -9.07 -3.25
N ILE A 238 -20.16 -8.44 -3.76
CA ILE A 238 -19.75 -8.79 -5.12
C ILE A 238 -19.46 -10.29 -5.03
N LEU A 239 -20.40 -11.11 -5.50
CA LEU A 239 -20.36 -12.56 -5.32
C LEU A 239 -19.50 -13.18 -6.40
N ASN A 240 -19.32 -12.51 -7.55
CA ASN A 240 -18.73 -13.14 -8.71
C ASN A 240 -17.42 -12.49 -9.17
N ARG A 241 -16.55 -13.31 -9.76
CA ARG A 241 -15.38 -12.85 -10.52
C ARG A 241 -15.83 -11.89 -11.64
N PRO A 242 -15.11 -10.79 -11.91
CA PRO A 242 -15.41 -9.94 -13.06
C PRO A 242 -15.41 -10.72 -14.39
N PRO A 243 -16.10 -10.20 -15.43
CA PRO A 243 -16.02 -10.76 -16.77
C PRO A 243 -14.58 -10.83 -17.27
N VAL A 244 -14.24 -11.92 -17.95
CA VAL A 244 -12.93 -12.05 -18.60
C VAL A 244 -12.93 -11.17 -19.84
N GLY A 245 -11.98 -10.23 -19.89
CA GLY A 245 -11.78 -9.38 -21.05
C GLY A 245 -11.04 -10.12 -22.17
N GLU A 246 -11.22 -9.65 -23.39
CA GLU A 246 -10.46 -10.13 -24.55
C GLU A 246 -9.17 -9.31 -24.68
N PHE A 247 -8.04 -9.95 -24.41
CA PHE A 247 -6.72 -9.33 -24.46
C PHE A 247 -5.76 -10.18 -25.30
N ALA A 248 -4.83 -9.52 -25.99
CA ALA A 248 -3.84 -10.22 -26.80
C ALA A 248 -2.88 -11.03 -25.90
N PRO A 249 -2.60 -12.30 -26.19
CA PRO A 249 -1.68 -13.09 -25.39
C PRO A 249 -0.23 -12.60 -25.54
N ALA A 250 0.56 -12.75 -24.47
CA ALA A 250 2.00 -12.57 -24.49
C ALA A 250 2.69 -13.91 -24.18
N PRO A 251 3.62 -14.37 -25.04
CA PRO A 251 4.35 -15.60 -24.77
C PRO A 251 5.33 -15.42 -23.62
N GLY A 252 5.61 -16.52 -22.92
CA GLY A 252 6.67 -16.57 -21.92
C GLY A 252 8.04 -16.30 -22.54
N ARG A 253 8.92 -15.64 -21.79
CA ARG A 253 10.25 -15.19 -22.24
C ARG A 253 11.19 -14.96 -21.07
N ALA A 254 12.50 -14.94 -21.32
CA ALA A 254 13.46 -14.43 -20.36
C ALA A 254 13.24 -12.91 -20.16
N ILE A 255 13.30 -12.46 -18.90
CA ILE A 255 13.17 -11.05 -18.53
C ILE A 255 14.52 -10.52 -18.05
N ALA A 256 15.19 -11.29 -17.19
CA ALA A 256 16.55 -11.06 -16.72
C ALA A 256 17.22 -12.40 -16.41
N ALA A 257 18.50 -12.40 -16.04
CA ALA A 257 19.23 -13.63 -15.70
C ALA A 257 18.54 -14.45 -14.60
N ASN A 258 17.92 -13.78 -13.63
CA ASN A 258 17.20 -14.39 -12.50
C ASN A 258 15.67 -14.38 -12.68
N ARG A 259 15.13 -13.94 -13.82
CA ARG A 259 13.68 -13.72 -14.00
C ARG A 259 13.16 -14.21 -15.34
N ARG A 260 12.05 -14.93 -15.30
CA ARG A 260 11.38 -15.46 -16.50
C ARG A 260 9.88 -15.21 -16.43
N SER A 261 9.32 -14.67 -17.50
CA SER A 261 7.87 -14.66 -17.71
C SER A 261 7.41 -16.02 -18.20
N LEU A 262 6.36 -16.55 -17.57
CA LEU A 262 5.69 -17.78 -17.98
C LEU A 262 4.61 -17.55 -19.04
N GLY A 263 4.17 -16.30 -19.18
CA GLY A 263 3.12 -15.86 -20.09
C GLY A 263 2.39 -14.64 -19.53
N GLY A 264 1.58 -14.00 -20.36
CA GLY A 264 0.81 -12.83 -19.97
C GLY A 264 -0.25 -12.45 -20.98
N VAL A 265 -0.82 -11.26 -20.80
CA VAL A 265 -1.72 -10.59 -21.73
C VAL A 265 -1.29 -9.13 -21.92
N ARG A 266 -1.56 -8.56 -23.08
CA ARG A 266 -1.13 -7.21 -23.49
C ARG A 266 -2.30 -6.28 -23.75
N ASN A 267 -2.01 -4.97 -23.70
CA ASN A 267 -2.93 -3.90 -24.04
C ASN A 267 -4.22 -3.94 -23.20
N VAL A 268 -4.09 -4.15 -21.89
CA VAL A 268 -5.23 -4.22 -20.98
C VAL A 268 -5.73 -2.80 -20.70
N GLY A 269 -6.87 -2.44 -21.28
CA GLY A 269 -7.55 -1.18 -21.01
C GLY A 269 -8.44 -1.29 -19.78
N LEU A 270 -8.35 -0.31 -18.87
CA LEU A 270 -9.19 -0.20 -17.69
C LEU A 270 -10.09 1.04 -17.78
N ALA A 271 -11.36 0.89 -17.45
CA ALA A 271 -12.37 1.94 -17.49
C ALA A 271 -13.25 1.89 -16.23
N ASP A 272 -14.48 2.41 -16.26
CA ASP A 272 -15.38 2.45 -15.11
C ASP A 272 -16.03 1.10 -14.73
N ASN A 273 -15.52 0.00 -15.28
CA ASN A 273 -15.91 -1.38 -14.98
C ASN A 273 -14.77 -2.21 -14.36
N SER A 274 -15.15 -3.33 -13.74
CA SER A 274 -14.22 -4.39 -13.32
C SER A 274 -13.95 -5.36 -14.47
N VAL A 275 -12.74 -5.91 -14.56
CA VAL A 275 -12.35 -6.84 -15.61
C VAL A 275 -11.36 -7.88 -15.10
N SER A 276 -11.40 -9.08 -15.67
CA SER A 276 -10.42 -10.13 -15.42
C SER A 276 -9.54 -10.38 -16.64
N ALA A 277 -8.23 -10.40 -16.44
CA ALA A 277 -7.24 -10.84 -17.40
C ALA A 277 -6.96 -12.33 -17.21
N ARG A 278 -7.33 -13.16 -18.19
CA ARG A 278 -7.01 -14.59 -18.20
C ARG A 278 -5.69 -14.83 -18.93
N ILE A 279 -4.71 -15.38 -18.22
CA ILE A 279 -3.39 -15.73 -18.72
C ILE A 279 -3.34 -17.25 -18.90
N SER A 280 -3.27 -17.70 -20.14
CA SER A 280 -3.10 -19.12 -20.47
C SER A 280 -1.62 -19.50 -20.40
N LEU A 281 -1.30 -20.52 -19.61
CA LEU A 281 0.05 -21.05 -19.47
C LEU A 281 0.15 -22.40 -20.19
N PRO A 282 1.03 -22.54 -21.20
CA PRO A 282 1.32 -23.84 -21.81
C PRO A 282 1.79 -24.87 -20.78
N ALA A 283 1.64 -26.16 -21.06
CA ALA A 283 1.97 -27.22 -20.10
C ALA A 283 3.39 -27.11 -19.49
N PRO A 284 4.47 -26.79 -20.25
CA PRO A 284 5.79 -26.56 -19.65
C PRO A 284 5.84 -25.37 -18.68
N ALA A 285 5.11 -24.29 -18.97
CA ALA A 285 5.06 -23.11 -18.12
C ALA A 285 4.24 -23.37 -16.85
N SER A 286 3.09 -24.05 -16.97
CA SER A 286 2.32 -24.50 -15.81
C SER A 286 3.13 -25.44 -14.91
N ARG A 287 3.95 -26.33 -15.49
CA ARG A 287 4.82 -27.21 -14.72
C ARG A 287 5.92 -26.44 -13.99
N ALA A 288 6.57 -25.50 -14.68
CA ALA A 288 7.58 -24.64 -14.06
C ALA A 288 7.00 -23.84 -12.87
N LEU A 289 5.75 -23.37 -12.97
CA LEU A 289 5.07 -22.72 -11.85
C LEU A 289 4.84 -23.68 -10.67
N GLN A 290 4.35 -24.90 -10.92
CA GLN A 290 4.17 -25.92 -9.87
C GLN A 290 5.51 -26.23 -9.16
N ASP A 291 6.57 -26.45 -9.94
CA ASP A 291 7.89 -26.76 -9.38
C ASP A 291 8.42 -25.57 -8.54
N THR A 292 8.23 -24.34 -9.02
CA THR A 292 8.59 -23.11 -8.28
C THR A 292 7.87 -23.03 -6.94
N LEU A 293 6.56 -23.27 -6.91
CA LEU A 293 5.76 -23.24 -5.68
C LEU A 293 6.17 -24.37 -4.72
N SER A 294 6.47 -25.56 -5.25
CA SER A 294 6.98 -26.67 -4.43
C SER A 294 8.31 -26.34 -3.76
N VAL A 295 9.21 -25.62 -4.45
CA VAL A 295 10.48 -25.14 -3.88
C VAL A 295 10.21 -24.08 -2.82
N ALA A 296 9.33 -23.12 -3.10
CA ALA A 296 8.96 -22.04 -2.18
C ALA A 296 8.36 -22.56 -0.87
N SER A 297 7.50 -23.59 -0.94
CA SER A 297 6.85 -24.21 0.21
C SER A 297 7.74 -25.21 0.96
N SER A 298 8.95 -25.50 0.47
CA SER A 298 9.84 -26.47 1.12
C SER A 298 10.37 -25.94 2.46
N THR A 299 10.47 -26.83 3.45
CA THR A 299 11.09 -26.54 4.76
C THR A 299 12.63 -26.58 4.70
N ALA A 300 13.20 -26.85 3.53
CA ALA A 300 14.64 -26.85 3.31
C ALA A 300 15.20 -25.43 3.53
N ARG A 301 16.37 -25.34 4.18
CA ARG A 301 17.02 -24.06 4.48
C ARG A 301 17.47 -23.30 3.23
N GLN A 302 17.68 -23.99 2.12
CA GLN A 302 18.11 -23.41 0.84
C GLN A 302 17.41 -24.13 -0.32
N ALA A 303 16.94 -23.37 -1.30
CA ALA A 303 16.47 -23.91 -2.57
C ALA A 303 17.65 -24.49 -3.38
N PRO A 304 17.39 -25.44 -4.29
CA PRO A 304 18.41 -25.90 -5.24
C PRO A 304 19.01 -24.72 -6.02
N ALA A 305 20.32 -24.76 -6.28
CA ALA A 305 21.04 -23.67 -6.93
C ALA A 305 20.42 -23.34 -8.31
N GLY A 306 20.06 -22.07 -8.51
CA GLY A 306 19.45 -21.59 -9.75
C GLY A 306 17.99 -22.00 -9.97
N ALA A 307 17.36 -22.69 -9.02
CA ALA A 307 15.94 -23.01 -9.11
C ALA A 307 15.09 -21.75 -8.82
N PRO A 308 14.08 -21.46 -9.66
CA PRO A 308 13.09 -20.45 -9.33
C PRO A 308 12.36 -20.84 -8.03
N GLN A 309 12.16 -19.85 -7.17
CA GLN A 309 11.56 -20.02 -5.84
C GLN A 309 10.56 -18.93 -5.46
N SER A 310 10.33 -17.94 -6.33
CA SER A 310 9.31 -16.91 -6.14
C SER A 310 8.48 -16.69 -7.39
N VAL A 311 7.25 -16.22 -7.18
CA VAL A 311 6.29 -15.88 -8.22
C VAL A 311 5.83 -14.44 -8.01
N LYS A 312 5.76 -13.68 -9.10
CA LYS A 312 5.21 -12.32 -9.13
C LYS A 312 4.15 -12.19 -10.22
N ILE A 313 3.15 -11.36 -9.97
CA ILE A 313 2.35 -10.76 -11.04
C ILE A 313 2.95 -9.39 -11.32
N VAL A 314 3.29 -9.12 -12.58
CA VAL A 314 3.87 -7.85 -12.99
C VAL A 314 2.91 -7.14 -13.94
N LEU A 315 2.57 -5.91 -13.59
CA LEU A 315 1.85 -4.96 -14.44
C LEU A 315 2.88 -3.98 -14.99
N ASP A 316 3.04 -3.94 -16.30
CA ASP A 316 4.14 -3.24 -16.94
C ASP A 316 3.67 -2.24 -17.99
N ASN A 317 4.45 -1.17 -18.18
CA ASN A 317 4.12 -0.03 -19.02
C ASN A 317 2.72 0.52 -18.73
N ILE A 318 2.44 0.80 -17.46
CA ILE A 318 1.16 1.34 -17.01
C ILE A 318 1.08 2.82 -17.39
N VAL A 319 -0.01 3.22 -18.03
CA VAL A 319 -0.28 4.61 -18.40
C VAL A 319 -1.62 5.02 -17.80
N VAL A 320 -1.57 6.01 -16.92
CA VAL A 320 -2.76 6.70 -16.41
C VAL A 320 -3.15 7.77 -17.43
N THR A 321 -4.40 7.72 -17.89
CA THR A 321 -4.93 8.72 -18.83
C THR A 321 -5.18 10.06 -18.13
N GLY A 322 -5.35 11.14 -18.89
CA GLY A 322 -5.69 12.46 -18.31
C GLY A 322 -6.97 12.46 -17.46
N VAL A 323 -7.96 11.63 -17.81
CA VAL A 323 -9.18 11.47 -16.99
C VAL A 323 -8.94 10.60 -15.76
N GLY A 324 -8.11 9.55 -15.86
CA GLY A 324 -7.72 8.70 -14.74
C GLY A 324 -6.84 9.41 -13.72
N GLY A 325 -6.01 10.36 -14.16
CA GLY A 325 -5.08 11.09 -13.29
C GLY A 325 -5.76 11.96 -12.23
N ARG A 326 -7.08 12.21 -12.36
CA ARG A 326 -7.86 12.95 -11.36
C ARG A 326 -8.13 12.16 -10.07
N GLY A 327 -7.94 10.85 -10.06
CA GLY A 327 -8.30 9.99 -8.93
C GLY A 327 -9.81 9.84 -8.75
N GLY A 328 -10.26 9.57 -7.52
CA GLY A 328 -11.62 9.17 -7.17
C GLY A 328 -11.94 7.69 -7.39
N TYR A 329 -10.93 6.86 -7.64
CA TYR A 329 -11.09 5.43 -7.88
C TYR A 329 -9.78 4.68 -7.69
N PHE A 330 -9.89 3.37 -7.52
CA PHE A 330 -8.78 2.42 -7.64
C PHE A 330 -9.33 1.06 -8.07
N TYR A 331 -8.45 0.08 -8.26
CA TYR A 331 -8.81 -1.32 -8.46
C TYR A 331 -8.20 -2.17 -7.35
N ASN A 332 -8.99 -3.06 -6.78
CA ASN A 332 -8.46 -4.21 -6.04
C ASN A 332 -8.00 -5.26 -7.05
N ILE A 333 -6.79 -5.80 -6.85
CA ILE A 333 -6.26 -6.87 -7.67
C ILE A 333 -6.44 -8.19 -6.91
N TYR A 334 -7.09 -9.16 -7.55
CA TYR A 334 -7.23 -10.51 -7.02
C TYR A 334 -6.63 -11.54 -7.96
N LEU A 335 -6.01 -12.57 -7.41
CA LEU A 335 -5.41 -13.68 -8.14
C LEU A 335 -6.26 -14.94 -8.04
N ASN A 336 -6.66 -15.51 -9.18
CA ASN A 336 -7.55 -16.68 -9.29
C ASN A 336 -8.82 -16.58 -8.44
N LEU A 337 -9.41 -15.38 -8.37
CA LEU A 337 -10.69 -15.18 -7.73
C LEU A 337 -11.72 -16.19 -8.30
N PRO A 338 -12.38 -17.01 -7.45
CA PRO A 338 -13.37 -17.96 -7.92
C PRO A 338 -14.56 -17.30 -8.62
N GLU A 339 -15.24 -18.04 -9.50
CA GLU A 339 -16.42 -17.53 -10.21
C GLU A 339 -17.52 -17.06 -9.26
N SER A 340 -17.67 -17.74 -8.13
CA SER A 340 -18.44 -17.32 -6.97
C SER A 340 -17.56 -17.36 -5.72
N ALA A 341 -17.42 -16.24 -5.02
CA ALA A 341 -16.75 -16.15 -3.72
C ALA A 341 -17.80 -15.97 -2.63
N ASP A 342 -17.85 -16.90 -1.67
CA ASP A 342 -18.93 -17.01 -0.69
C ASP A 342 -19.01 -15.84 0.31
N SER A 343 -17.93 -15.06 0.48
CA SER A 343 -17.90 -13.92 1.41
C SER A 343 -16.76 -12.93 1.13
N THR A 344 -16.81 -11.74 1.73
CA THR A 344 -15.68 -10.78 1.72
C THR A 344 -14.42 -11.36 2.37
N SER A 345 -14.58 -12.18 3.43
CA SER A 345 -13.48 -12.85 4.13
C SER A 345 -12.78 -13.88 3.24
N SER A 346 -13.51 -14.60 2.39
CA SER A 346 -12.89 -15.53 1.43
C SER A 346 -12.16 -14.80 0.31
N ARG A 347 -12.62 -13.61 -0.11
CA ARG A 347 -11.92 -12.78 -1.10
C ARG A 347 -10.53 -12.32 -0.66
N GLN A 348 -10.34 -12.06 0.63
CA GLN A 348 -9.03 -11.65 1.17
C GLN A 348 -7.94 -12.71 0.95
N GLN A 349 -8.31 -13.99 0.79
CA GLN A 349 -7.36 -15.06 0.46
C GLN A 349 -6.78 -14.92 -0.95
N TYR A 350 -7.48 -14.20 -1.83
CA TYR A 350 -7.09 -13.98 -3.23
C TYR A 350 -6.54 -12.57 -3.46
N PHE A 351 -6.58 -11.70 -2.45
CA PHE A 351 -6.21 -10.29 -2.59
C PHE A 351 -4.70 -10.13 -2.73
N LEU A 352 -4.29 -9.51 -3.84
CA LEU A 352 -2.89 -9.37 -4.23
C LEU A 352 -2.36 -7.95 -3.99
N GLY A 353 -3.23 -6.94 -4.03
CA GLY A 353 -2.87 -5.54 -3.83
C GLY A 353 -3.84 -4.58 -4.51
N THR A 354 -3.43 -3.33 -4.64
CA THR A 354 -4.22 -2.24 -5.21
C THR A 354 -3.54 -1.63 -6.43
N LEU A 355 -4.34 -1.03 -7.31
CA LEU A 355 -3.89 -0.27 -8.47
C LEU A 355 -4.74 0.98 -8.62
N GLY A 356 -4.11 2.13 -8.51
CA GLY A 356 -4.70 3.43 -8.78
C GLY A 356 -3.65 4.40 -9.31
N PRO A 357 -4.05 5.65 -9.59
CA PRO A 357 -3.13 6.69 -10.03
C PRO A 357 -1.97 6.94 -9.04
N PHE A 358 -2.18 6.76 -7.73
CA PHE A 358 -1.15 6.97 -6.72
C PHE A 358 0.00 5.95 -6.83
N GLU A 359 -0.32 4.66 -6.88
CA GLU A 359 0.66 3.57 -7.04
C GLU A 359 1.44 3.74 -8.34
N VAL A 360 0.76 4.10 -9.43
CA VAL A 360 1.43 4.36 -10.71
C VAL A 360 2.32 5.61 -10.64
N SER A 361 1.89 6.66 -9.93
CA SER A 361 2.73 7.84 -9.71
C SER A 361 3.99 7.51 -8.92
N GLY A 362 3.89 6.65 -7.90
CA GLY A 362 5.04 6.17 -7.12
C GLY A 362 6.00 5.36 -7.98
N ALA A 363 5.49 4.36 -8.70
CA ALA A 363 6.31 3.55 -9.60
C ALA A 363 7.03 4.40 -10.66
N ALA A 364 6.29 5.28 -11.35
CA ALA A 364 6.86 6.16 -12.37
C ALA A 364 7.95 7.08 -11.83
N HIS A 365 7.81 7.55 -10.58
CA HIS A 365 8.82 8.37 -9.90
C HIS A 365 10.15 7.60 -9.69
N HIS A 366 10.09 6.28 -9.52
CA HIS A 366 11.27 5.41 -9.37
C HIS A 366 11.82 4.85 -10.70
N GLY A 367 11.36 5.37 -11.84
CA GLY A 367 11.98 5.12 -13.15
C GLY A 367 11.31 4.05 -14.01
N SER A 368 10.21 3.43 -13.55
CA SER A 368 9.40 2.55 -14.38
C SER A 368 7.94 2.59 -13.95
N ALA A 369 6.99 2.78 -14.87
CA ALA A 369 5.57 2.59 -14.60
C ALA A 369 5.21 1.09 -14.56
N THR A 370 5.91 0.35 -13.70
CA THR A 370 5.84 -1.09 -13.52
C THR A 370 5.55 -1.37 -12.06
N LEU A 371 4.51 -2.16 -11.80
CA LEU A 371 4.15 -2.60 -10.45
C LEU A 371 4.34 -4.12 -10.35
N GLU A 372 5.00 -4.55 -9.28
CA GLU A 372 5.29 -5.95 -9.01
C GLU A 372 4.57 -6.41 -7.75
N PHE A 373 3.76 -7.45 -7.87
CA PHE A 373 2.99 -8.00 -6.76
C PHE A 373 3.50 -9.41 -6.43
N PRO A 374 4.06 -9.64 -5.24
CA PRO A 374 4.42 -10.97 -4.77
C PRO A 374 3.20 -11.89 -4.75
N ALA A 375 3.26 -13.00 -5.49
CA ALA A 375 2.13 -13.92 -5.67
C ALA A 375 2.39 -15.31 -5.09
N THR A 376 3.62 -15.58 -4.64
CA THR A 376 4.05 -16.91 -4.15
C THR A 376 3.14 -17.42 -3.03
N GLU A 377 2.92 -16.63 -1.97
CA GLU A 377 2.13 -17.06 -0.80
C GLU A 377 0.67 -17.36 -1.20
N ILE A 378 0.06 -16.49 -2.01
CA ILE A 378 -1.32 -16.65 -2.45
C ILE A 378 -1.47 -17.93 -3.27
N LEU A 379 -0.60 -18.15 -4.26
CA LEU A 379 -0.66 -19.32 -5.14
C LEU A 379 -0.34 -20.63 -4.40
N ALA A 380 0.64 -20.61 -3.48
CA ALA A 380 1.01 -21.78 -2.69
C ALA A 380 -0.10 -22.23 -1.74
N ASN A 381 -0.96 -21.31 -1.31
CA ASN A 381 -2.08 -21.60 -0.42
C ASN A 381 -3.37 -22.00 -1.16
N MET A 382 -3.38 -22.00 -2.50
CA MET A 382 -4.57 -22.41 -3.26
C MET A 382 -4.74 -23.94 -3.25
N GLN A 383 -5.98 -24.40 -3.13
CA GLN A 383 -6.36 -25.81 -3.23
C GLN A 383 -6.42 -26.29 -4.70
N THR A 384 -5.44 -25.93 -5.53
CA THR A 384 -5.31 -26.42 -6.91
C THR A 384 -3.86 -26.66 -7.26
N THR A 385 -3.62 -27.69 -8.07
CA THR A 385 -2.32 -27.92 -8.71
C THR A 385 -2.36 -27.60 -10.19
N ASP A 386 -3.53 -27.41 -10.81
CA ASP A 386 -3.63 -27.03 -12.21
C ASP A 386 -3.51 -25.50 -12.36
N PHE A 387 -2.37 -25.07 -12.90
CA PHE A 387 -2.07 -23.68 -13.21
C PHE A 387 -1.97 -23.42 -14.72
N ARG A 388 -2.63 -24.23 -15.55
CA ARG A 388 -2.74 -23.94 -17.01
C ARG A 388 -3.41 -22.61 -17.28
N GLN A 389 -4.12 -22.05 -16.31
CA GLN A 389 -4.68 -20.71 -16.37
C GLN A 389 -4.43 -19.97 -15.05
N ILE A 390 -4.01 -18.71 -15.17
CA ILE A 390 -3.97 -17.75 -14.07
C ILE A 390 -4.89 -16.60 -14.43
N THR A 391 -5.74 -16.18 -13.51
CA THR A 391 -6.66 -15.06 -13.71
C THR A 391 -6.33 -13.91 -12.77
N VAL A 392 -6.06 -12.73 -13.32
CA VAL A 392 -5.84 -11.49 -12.57
C VAL A 392 -7.10 -10.65 -12.69
N SER A 393 -7.83 -10.47 -11.59
CA SER A 393 -9.10 -9.72 -11.56
C SER A 393 -8.86 -8.33 -11.01
N LEU A 394 -9.15 -7.31 -11.81
CA LEU A 394 -9.09 -5.90 -11.44
C LEU A 394 -10.51 -5.42 -11.13
N VAL A 395 -10.82 -5.32 -9.84
CA VAL A 395 -12.15 -4.97 -9.33
C VAL A 395 -12.19 -3.47 -9.02
N ARG A 396 -12.94 -2.72 -9.84
CA ARG A 396 -13.09 -1.27 -9.71
C ARG A 396 -13.78 -0.91 -8.40
N VAL A 397 -13.18 0.02 -7.68
CA VAL A 397 -13.75 0.69 -6.50
C VAL A 397 -13.81 2.19 -6.77
N ASN A 398 -14.94 2.80 -6.46
CA ASN A 398 -15.20 4.22 -6.74
C ASN A 398 -15.37 5.01 -5.43
N GLY A 399 -14.90 6.26 -5.44
CA GLY A 399 -15.25 7.29 -4.47
C GLY A 399 -16.51 8.05 -4.89
N GLU A 400 -16.63 9.30 -4.44
CA GLU A 400 -17.80 10.15 -4.69
C GLU A 400 -17.92 10.60 -6.15
N ASN A 401 -16.80 11.02 -6.78
CA ASN A 401 -16.79 11.53 -8.15
C ASN A 401 -15.82 10.74 -9.06
N PRO A 402 -16.07 9.44 -9.31
CA PRO A 402 -15.17 8.61 -10.11
C PRO A 402 -15.17 9.05 -11.59
N PRO A 403 -14.02 9.03 -12.28
CA PRO A 403 -13.94 9.36 -13.69
C PRO A 403 -14.65 8.31 -14.55
N LYS A 404 -15.19 8.78 -15.68
CA LYS A 404 -15.85 7.99 -16.71
C LYS A 404 -14.94 7.78 -17.92
N GLY A 405 -15.12 6.66 -18.61
CA GLY A 405 -14.29 6.27 -19.75
C GLY A 405 -13.00 5.56 -19.35
N GLN A 406 -12.08 5.41 -20.31
CA GLN A 406 -10.81 4.72 -20.11
C GLN A 406 -9.92 5.52 -19.15
N THR A 407 -9.59 4.93 -18.01
CA THR A 407 -8.79 5.56 -16.95
C THR A 407 -7.33 5.14 -17.00
N MET A 408 -7.05 3.90 -17.37
CA MET A 408 -5.70 3.34 -17.42
C MET A 408 -5.52 2.41 -18.61
N ARG A 409 -4.27 2.27 -19.06
CA ARG A 409 -3.81 1.22 -19.98
C ARG A 409 -2.62 0.52 -19.36
N ILE A 410 -2.62 -0.81 -19.35
CA ILE A 410 -1.48 -1.62 -18.93
C ILE A 410 -0.92 -2.28 -20.19
N GLY A 411 0.36 -2.04 -20.47
CA GLY A 411 1.04 -2.63 -21.62
C GLY A 411 1.07 -4.15 -21.55
N GLU A 412 1.38 -4.72 -20.38
CA GLU A 412 1.36 -6.17 -20.14
C GLU A 412 1.02 -6.52 -18.68
N ILE A 413 0.16 -7.52 -18.48
CA ILE A 413 0.00 -8.23 -17.21
C ILE A 413 0.59 -9.62 -17.38
N ARG A 414 1.56 -10.01 -16.56
CA ARG A 414 2.27 -11.28 -16.72
C ARG A 414 2.56 -11.99 -15.41
N VAL A 415 2.68 -13.32 -15.51
CA VAL A 415 3.18 -14.18 -14.44
C VAL A 415 4.68 -14.35 -14.64
N GLU A 416 5.46 -14.02 -13.61
CA GLU A 416 6.89 -14.22 -13.59
C GLU A 416 7.32 -15.16 -12.47
N ILE A 417 8.33 -15.98 -12.75
CA ILE A 417 9.07 -16.73 -11.73
C ILE A 417 10.50 -16.21 -11.64
N SER A 418 11.08 -16.30 -10.44
CA SER A 418 12.44 -15.83 -10.17
C SER A 418 13.18 -16.70 -9.18
N THR A 419 14.52 -16.69 -9.26
CA THR A 419 15.41 -17.30 -8.26
C THR A 419 15.53 -16.46 -6.98
N ASP A 420 14.98 -15.24 -6.97
CA ASP A 420 14.91 -14.40 -5.77
C ASP A 420 14.10 -15.10 -4.68
N GLU A 421 14.52 -14.99 -3.43
CA GLU A 421 13.78 -15.51 -2.28
C GLU A 421 12.35 -14.93 -2.26
N PRO A 422 11.32 -15.76 -2.03
CA PRO A 422 9.93 -15.30 -2.05
C PRO A 422 9.58 -14.43 -0.83
N TRP A 423 10.35 -14.56 0.24
CA TRP A 423 10.32 -13.75 1.44
C TRP A 423 11.65 -13.90 2.19
N ASP A 424 11.94 -12.97 3.09
CA ASP A 424 13.05 -13.09 4.04
C ASP A 424 12.83 -14.31 4.95
N ARG A 425 13.67 -15.35 4.78
CA ARG A 425 13.67 -16.59 5.58
C ARG A 425 14.55 -16.51 6.83
N SER A 426 15.13 -15.35 7.14
CA SER A 426 15.95 -15.18 8.34
C SER A 426 15.15 -15.52 9.60
N ALA A 427 15.86 -15.91 10.67
CA ALA A 427 15.21 -16.27 11.92
C ALA A 427 14.34 -15.08 12.38
N PRO A 428 13.04 -15.30 12.63
CA PRO A 428 12.14 -14.20 12.86
C PRO A 428 12.53 -13.49 14.15
N THR A 429 12.45 -12.15 14.15
CA THR A 429 12.84 -11.35 15.32
C THR A 429 12.09 -11.88 16.56
N PRO A 430 12.80 -12.18 17.67
CA PRO A 430 12.16 -12.66 18.88
C PRO A 430 11.04 -11.70 19.29
N ARG A 431 9.92 -12.26 19.76
CA ARG A 431 8.93 -11.42 20.44
C ARG A 431 9.64 -10.77 21.64
N PRO A 432 9.39 -9.50 21.96
CA PRO A 432 9.87 -8.94 23.21
C PRO A 432 9.43 -9.87 24.34
N ALA A 433 10.37 -10.36 25.15
CA ALA A 433 10.01 -11.01 26.41
C ALA A 433 9.18 -10.00 27.18
N SER A 434 7.97 -10.37 27.60
CA SER A 434 6.96 -9.56 28.29
C SER A 434 7.52 -8.39 29.09
N ALA A 435 7.87 -7.32 28.38
CA ALA A 435 8.23 -6.05 28.96
C ALA A 435 6.95 -5.26 28.80
N CYS A 436 6.32 -4.98 29.93
CA CYS A 436 5.14 -4.14 29.98
C CYS A 436 5.38 -2.91 29.09
N TYR A 437 4.44 -2.66 28.19
CA TYR A 437 4.27 -1.37 27.53
C TYR A 437 3.87 -0.39 28.64
N CYS A 438 4.84 0.09 29.42
CA CYS A 438 4.63 1.10 30.47
C CYS A 438 4.78 2.49 29.86
#